data_AF-A0A2R5FI71-F1
#
_entry.id   AF-A0A2R5FI71-F1
#
_cell.length_a   1.000
_cell.length_b   1.000
_cell.length_c   1.000
_cell.angle_alpha   90.00
_cell.angle_beta   90.00
_cell.angle_gamma   90.00
#
_symmetry.space_group_name_H-M   'P 1'
#
loop_
_entity.id
_entity.type
_entity.pdbx_description
1 polymer ?
#
loop_
_entity_poly.entity_id
_entity_poly.type
_entity_poly.pdbx_seq_one_letter_code
_entity_poly.pdbx_strand_id
1 'polypeptide(L)'
;MPKKRGGQRKHWAEEARVWVWYCEIKRRCDWSDYALDQAFAWTEEGKAARSSDDHRPRTFEWIRKSARKPAGRDPRWRGMIDLVAAVDQHPLFHGTQTLYMAGFWDVLQEPTSTPSIVQMRIDRLLQINGLVRVNPDTATAIAKLIEKYGREQVFDRCLLLSLKRMDSLSGMALLWLLYLQTEPAHNWRFRAVIETIADKLLDDFFSHYFSLDTHLKYYTDAINTLQHIRLDMSDRPPQGYGYIETIGTWPILPRELIDSISADQLFYLEAL
;
A
#
# COMPACT_ATOMS: atom_id res chain seq x y z
N MET A 1 21.12 11.45 37.41
CA MET A 1 19.94 10.84 36.74
C MET A 1 20.31 10.52 35.30
N PRO A 2 20.30 9.24 34.86
CA PRO A 2 20.62 8.92 33.48
C PRO A 2 19.47 9.41 32.59
N LYS A 3 19.79 10.28 31.62
CA LYS A 3 18.85 10.74 30.59
C LYS A 3 18.22 9.52 29.93
N LYS A 4 16.89 9.37 30.04
CA LYS A 4 16.13 8.42 29.21
C LYS A 4 16.49 8.72 27.76
N ARG A 5 17.27 7.84 27.12
CA ARG A 5 17.56 7.93 25.69
C ARG A 5 16.20 7.89 25.00
N GLY A 6 15.76 9.03 24.48
CA GLY A 6 14.50 9.13 23.75
C GLY A 6 14.57 8.19 22.56
N GLY A 7 13.89 7.05 22.67
CA GLY A 7 13.69 6.18 21.53
C GLY A 7 12.95 7.00 20.48
N GLN A 8 13.51 7.05 19.27
CA GLN A 8 12.86 7.69 18.13
C GLN A 8 11.43 7.14 18.03
N ARG A 9 10.43 8.04 18.07
CA ARG A 9 9.01 7.63 18.00
C ARG A 9 8.83 6.87 16.68
N LYS A 10 8.29 5.66 16.75
CA LYS A 10 8.01 4.86 15.54
C LYS A 10 7.05 5.65 14.64
N HIS A 11 7.31 5.64 13.34
CA HIS A 11 6.36 6.17 12.37
C HIS A 11 5.02 5.43 12.48
N TRP A 12 3.90 6.14 12.39
CA TRP A 12 2.56 5.56 12.56
C TRP A 12 2.31 4.43 11.55
N ALA A 13 2.78 4.58 10.31
CA ALA A 13 2.63 3.57 9.26
C ALA A 13 3.31 2.24 9.60
N GLU A 14 4.40 2.28 10.36
CA GLU A 14 5.08 1.06 10.81
C GLU A 14 4.36 0.36 11.95
N GLU A 15 3.64 1.13 12.78
CA GLU A 15 2.72 0.58 13.77
C GLU A 15 1.56 -0.13 13.07
N ALA A 16 0.92 0.56 12.12
CA ALA A 16 -0.19 0.05 11.32
C ALA A 16 0.21 -1.21 10.53
N ARG A 17 1.35 -1.20 9.83
CA ARG A 17 1.89 -2.34 9.08
C ARG A 17 1.98 -3.61 9.92
N VAL A 18 2.55 -3.50 11.12
CA VAL A 18 2.75 -4.63 12.03
C VAL A 18 1.42 -5.15 12.56
N TRP A 19 0.49 -4.25 12.91
CA TRP A 19 -0.83 -4.66 13.38
C TRP A 19 -1.72 -5.22 12.29
N VAL A 20 -1.73 -4.66 11.08
CA VAL A 20 -2.45 -5.22 9.94
C VAL A 20 -2.01 -6.66 9.67
N TRP A 21 -0.70 -6.92 9.64
CA TRP A 21 -0.17 -8.27 9.48
C TRP A 21 -0.61 -9.21 10.60
N TYR A 22 -0.54 -8.75 11.85
CA TYR A 22 -1.01 -9.53 13.00
C TYR A 22 -2.53 -9.82 12.95
N CYS A 23 -3.34 -8.81 12.63
CA CYS A 23 -4.79 -8.95 12.47
C CYS A 23 -5.12 -9.95 11.36
N GLU A 24 -4.39 -9.93 10.24
CA GLU A 24 -4.59 -10.89 9.15
C GLU A 24 -4.30 -12.33 9.60
N ILE A 25 -3.27 -12.57 10.41
CA ILE A 25 -3.00 -13.89 11.01
C ILE A 25 -4.16 -14.31 11.92
N LYS A 26 -4.61 -13.41 12.79
CA LYS A 26 -5.70 -13.68 13.74
C LYS A 26 -7.06 -13.88 13.06
N ARG A 27 -7.29 -13.25 11.91
CA ARG A 27 -8.49 -13.46 11.10
C ARG A 27 -8.56 -14.87 10.50
N ARG A 28 -7.41 -15.51 10.28
CA ARG A 28 -7.29 -16.84 9.68
C ARG A 28 -7.18 -17.98 10.69
N CYS A 29 -7.02 -17.69 11.98
CA CYS A 29 -6.91 -18.72 13.02
C CYS A 29 -7.24 -18.24 14.45
N ASP A 30 -7.68 -19.18 15.28
CA ASP A 30 -7.95 -18.96 16.70
C ASP A 30 -6.75 -19.25 17.62
N TRP A 31 -5.54 -19.39 17.06
CA TRP A 31 -4.35 -19.70 17.85
C TRP A 31 -4.03 -18.57 18.83
N SER A 32 -3.67 -18.92 20.06
CA SER A 32 -3.21 -17.94 21.05
C SER A 32 -1.86 -17.35 20.66
N ASP A 33 -1.54 -16.15 21.17
CA ASP A 33 -0.21 -15.52 20.99
C ASP A 33 0.91 -16.52 21.35
N TYR A 34 0.70 -17.32 22.40
CA TYR A 34 1.62 -18.36 22.84
C TYR A 34 1.79 -19.49 21.81
N ALA A 35 0.70 -19.98 21.23
CA ALA A 35 0.77 -21.01 20.19
C ALA A 35 1.47 -20.50 18.93
N LEU A 36 1.22 -19.24 18.55
CA LEU A 36 1.93 -18.57 17.47
C LEU A 36 3.43 -18.42 17.77
N ASP A 37 3.79 -18.04 19.00
CA ASP A 37 5.19 -17.95 19.44
C ASP A 37 5.89 -19.32 19.38
N GLN A 38 5.22 -20.40 19.82
CA GLN A 38 5.76 -21.76 19.73
C GLN A 38 6.00 -22.21 18.28
N ALA A 39 5.07 -21.91 17.38
CA ALA A 39 5.16 -22.32 15.98
C ALA A 39 6.18 -21.50 15.19
N PHE A 40 6.24 -20.18 15.41
CA PHE A 40 6.91 -19.26 14.47
C PHE A 40 8.02 -18.40 15.08
N ALA A 41 8.07 -18.16 16.38
CA ALA A 41 9.05 -17.22 16.94
C ALA A 41 10.47 -17.80 17.08
N TRP A 42 10.61 -19.12 17.19
CA TRP A 42 11.89 -19.80 17.36
C TRP A 42 12.65 -19.93 16.03
N THR A 43 13.98 -19.83 16.06
CA THR A 43 14.82 -20.06 14.86
C THR A 43 14.95 -21.54 14.48
N GLU A 44 14.93 -22.44 15.46
CA GLU A 44 15.04 -23.89 15.27
C GLU A 44 13.74 -24.62 15.64
N GLU A 45 13.34 -25.59 14.81
CA GLU A 45 12.23 -26.50 15.09
C GLU A 45 12.53 -27.34 16.35
N GLY A 46 11.57 -27.43 17.27
CA GLY A 46 11.66 -28.28 18.47
C GLY A 46 12.27 -27.64 19.73
N LYS A 47 12.81 -26.42 19.68
CA LYS A 47 13.26 -25.69 20.89
C LYS A 47 12.11 -25.24 21.81
N ALA A 48 10.91 -25.06 21.26
CA ALA A 48 9.70 -24.69 22.00
C ALA A 48 9.36 -25.69 23.14
N ALA A 49 9.71 -26.96 22.99
CA ALA A 49 9.47 -28.01 23.98
C ALA A 49 10.50 -28.02 25.14
N ARG A 50 11.59 -27.24 25.06
CA ARG A 50 12.76 -27.35 25.95
C ARG A 50 12.99 -26.14 26.86
N SER A 51 12.24 -25.04 26.71
CA SER A 51 12.44 -23.84 27.54
C SER A 51 11.44 -23.77 28.69
N SER A 52 11.93 -23.48 29.90
CA SER A 52 11.09 -23.02 31.02
C SER A 52 10.34 -21.74 30.64
N ASP A 53 9.18 -21.50 31.26
CA ASP A 53 8.29 -20.37 30.96
C ASP A 53 8.97 -18.99 30.99
N ASP A 54 10.07 -18.84 31.74
CA ASP A 54 10.82 -17.59 31.87
C ASP A 54 11.71 -17.23 30.66
N HIS A 55 11.98 -18.17 29.75
CA HIS A 55 12.86 -17.95 28.59
C HIS A 55 12.13 -18.04 27.24
N ARG A 56 10.80 -18.06 27.26
CA ARG A 56 9.99 -18.11 26.05
C ARG A 56 9.92 -16.75 25.34
N PRO A 57 9.91 -16.72 23.99
CA PRO A 57 9.56 -15.51 23.26
C PRO A 57 8.11 -15.10 23.58
N ARG A 58 7.88 -13.79 23.68
CA ARG A 58 6.55 -13.18 23.81
C ARG A 58 6.28 -12.27 22.61
N THR A 59 6.65 -12.74 21.43
CA THR A 59 6.76 -11.91 20.23
C THR A 59 5.38 -11.48 19.77
N PHE A 60 4.44 -12.42 19.62
CA PHE A 60 3.08 -12.10 19.21
C PHE A 60 2.33 -11.29 20.28
N GLU A 61 2.57 -11.56 21.58
CA GLU A 61 2.01 -10.75 22.66
C GLU A 61 2.46 -9.27 22.58
N TRP A 62 3.75 -9.04 22.33
CA TRP A 62 4.30 -7.69 22.21
C TRP A 62 3.89 -6.98 20.91
N ILE A 63 3.73 -7.74 19.82
CA ILE A 63 3.14 -7.25 18.57
C ILE A 63 1.71 -6.78 18.84
N ARG A 64 0.85 -7.63 19.41
CA ARG A 64 -0.53 -7.27 19.73
C ARG A 64 -0.62 -6.03 20.62
N LYS A 65 0.15 -5.98 21.71
CA LYS A 65 0.06 -4.88 22.69
C LYS A 65 0.66 -3.55 22.22
N SER A 66 1.67 -3.57 21.35
CA SER A 66 2.50 -2.37 21.12
C SER A 66 3.16 -2.28 19.73
N ALA A 67 2.70 -3.09 18.77
CA ALA A 67 3.28 -3.24 17.44
C ALA A 67 4.81 -3.39 17.51
N ARG A 68 5.31 -4.15 18.50
CA ARG A 68 6.75 -4.26 18.73
C ARG A 68 7.33 -5.31 17.80
N LYS A 69 8.08 -4.84 16.81
CA LYS A 69 8.92 -5.70 15.97
C LYS A 69 9.96 -6.43 16.83
N PRO A 70 10.08 -7.76 16.73
CA PRO A 70 11.20 -8.48 17.30
C PRO A 70 12.49 -8.07 16.59
N ALA A 71 13.49 -7.69 17.38
CA ALA A 71 14.75 -7.15 16.87
C ALA A 71 15.75 -8.24 16.42
N GLY A 72 15.44 -9.53 16.62
CA GLY A 72 16.34 -10.65 16.28
C GLY A 72 17.69 -10.63 17.00
N ARG A 73 17.79 -9.92 18.13
CA ARG A 73 19.06 -9.80 18.89
C ARG A 73 19.41 -11.07 19.66
N ASP A 74 18.40 -11.83 20.04
CA ASP A 74 18.58 -13.15 20.62
C ASP A 74 18.63 -14.17 19.48
N PRO A 75 19.75 -14.90 19.28
CA PRO A 75 19.88 -15.84 18.17
C PRO A 75 18.88 -17.01 18.22
N ARG A 76 18.20 -17.19 19.35
CA ARG A 76 17.15 -18.20 19.51
C ARG A 76 15.83 -17.79 18.85
N TRP A 77 15.62 -16.49 18.61
CA TRP A 77 14.34 -15.94 18.17
C TRP A 77 14.47 -15.20 16.84
N ARG A 78 13.48 -15.37 15.97
CA ARG A 78 13.44 -14.71 14.67
C ARG A 78 13.32 -13.20 14.80
N GLY A 79 14.02 -12.47 13.92
CA GLY A 79 13.72 -11.06 13.66
C GLY A 79 12.40 -10.91 12.91
N MET A 80 11.89 -9.68 12.77
CA MET A 80 10.56 -9.46 12.18
C MET A 80 10.46 -9.99 10.74
N ILE A 81 11.51 -9.80 9.93
CA ILE A 81 11.52 -10.25 8.52
C ILE A 81 11.46 -11.78 8.44
N ASP A 82 12.31 -12.46 9.22
CA ASP A 82 12.34 -13.93 9.25
C ASP A 82 11.05 -14.51 9.86
N LEU A 83 10.47 -13.82 10.85
CA LEU A 83 9.19 -14.21 11.45
C LEU A 83 8.07 -14.15 10.41
N VAL A 84 7.99 -13.05 9.65
CA VAL A 84 6.99 -12.88 8.59
C VAL A 84 7.12 -13.99 7.53
N ALA A 85 8.36 -14.28 7.09
CA ALA A 85 8.61 -15.34 6.14
C ALA A 85 8.24 -16.73 6.70
N ALA A 86 8.57 -17.01 7.96
CA ALA A 86 8.24 -18.29 8.61
C ALA A 86 6.72 -18.49 8.76
N VAL A 87 5.98 -17.42 9.07
CA VAL A 87 4.51 -17.47 9.12
C VAL A 87 3.93 -17.73 7.74
N ASP A 88 4.40 -17.03 6.70
CA ASP A 88 3.88 -17.15 5.33
C ASP A 88 4.06 -18.54 4.71
N GLN A 89 5.12 -19.25 5.11
CA GLN A 89 5.36 -20.65 4.70
C GLN A 89 4.29 -21.61 5.22
N HIS A 90 3.56 -21.26 6.28
CA HIS A 90 2.48 -22.09 6.79
C HIS A 90 1.23 -21.96 5.89
N PRO A 91 0.59 -23.07 5.47
CA PRO A 91 -0.53 -23.03 4.52
C PRO A 91 -1.69 -22.11 4.91
N LEU A 92 -1.99 -21.98 6.21
CA LEU A 92 -3.04 -21.08 6.70
C LEU A 92 -2.73 -19.59 6.49
N PHE A 93 -1.46 -19.20 6.41
CA PHE A 93 -1.04 -17.79 6.42
C PHE A 93 -0.32 -17.39 5.13
N HIS A 94 -0.43 -18.19 4.08
CA HIS A 94 0.16 -17.87 2.78
C HIS A 94 -0.34 -16.51 2.25
N GLY A 95 0.59 -15.69 1.75
CA GLY A 95 0.35 -14.33 1.25
C GLY A 95 0.42 -13.23 2.32
N THR A 96 0.56 -13.56 3.61
CA THR A 96 0.73 -12.56 4.68
C THR A 96 2.07 -11.83 4.57
N GLN A 97 3.10 -12.46 4.01
CA GLN A 97 4.35 -11.78 3.71
C GLN A 97 4.18 -10.67 2.68
N THR A 98 3.38 -10.89 1.63
CA THR A 98 3.09 -9.86 0.63
C THR A 98 2.41 -8.64 1.26
N LEU A 99 1.43 -8.87 2.14
CA LEU A 99 0.76 -7.81 2.89
C LEU A 99 1.75 -7.00 3.73
N TYR A 100 2.66 -7.68 4.44
CA TYR A 100 3.65 -7.01 5.27
C TYR A 100 4.71 -6.30 4.43
N MET A 101 5.13 -6.84 3.29
CA MET A 101 6.22 -6.29 2.45
C MET A 101 5.75 -5.33 1.36
N ALA A 102 4.45 -5.01 1.32
CA ALA A 102 3.91 -4.14 0.29
C ALA A 102 4.57 -2.76 0.29
N GLY A 103 4.90 -2.25 -0.90
CA GLY A 103 5.57 -0.97 -1.08
C GLY A 103 4.76 0.24 -0.60
N PHE A 104 3.44 0.07 -0.41
CA PHE A 104 2.58 1.11 0.17
C PHE A 104 3.10 1.61 1.52
N TRP A 105 3.59 0.70 2.37
CA TRP A 105 4.12 1.07 3.68
C TRP A 105 5.35 1.96 3.60
N ASP A 106 6.17 1.78 2.57
CA ASP A 106 7.36 2.60 2.35
C ASP A 106 6.97 3.99 1.84
N VAL A 107 6.00 4.06 0.92
CA VAL A 107 5.48 5.33 0.38
C VAL A 107 4.87 6.22 1.49
N LEU A 108 4.19 5.62 2.48
CA LEU A 108 3.64 6.35 3.63
C LEU A 108 4.70 6.98 4.55
N GLN A 109 5.94 6.50 4.50
CA GLN A 109 7.03 6.95 5.37
C GLN A 109 7.98 7.91 4.70
N GLU A 110 7.86 8.06 3.37
CA GLU A 110 8.77 8.89 2.60
C GLU A 110 8.46 10.37 2.80
N PRO A 111 9.44 11.17 3.25
CA PRO A 111 9.21 12.59 3.46
C PRO A 111 9.04 13.33 2.13
N THR A 112 9.80 12.94 1.11
CA THR A 112 9.78 13.52 -0.23
C THR A 112 10.17 12.45 -1.27
N SER A 113 9.77 12.66 -2.52
CA SER A 113 10.14 11.82 -3.66
C SER A 113 10.39 12.68 -4.89
N THR A 114 11.41 12.36 -5.69
CA THR A 114 11.65 13.05 -6.95
C THR A 114 10.67 12.55 -8.03
N PRO A 115 10.33 13.36 -9.04
CA PRO A 115 9.42 12.96 -10.11
C PRO A 115 9.88 11.70 -10.88
N SER A 116 11.20 11.52 -11.05
CA SER A 116 11.77 10.33 -11.71
C SER A 116 11.55 9.05 -10.90
N ILE A 117 11.73 9.11 -9.57
CA ILE A 117 11.47 7.98 -8.67
C ILE A 117 9.97 7.63 -8.67
N VAL A 118 9.10 8.64 -8.62
CA VAL A 118 7.64 8.44 -8.71
C VAL A 118 7.28 7.74 -10.01
N GLN A 119 7.77 8.25 -11.14
CA GLN A 119 7.50 7.67 -12.45
C GLN A 119 7.98 6.22 -12.55
N MET A 120 9.21 5.93 -12.13
CA MET A 120 9.78 4.58 -12.11
C MET A 120 8.92 3.61 -11.28
N ARG A 121 8.42 4.04 -10.12
CA ARG A 121 7.59 3.19 -9.25
C ARG A 121 6.21 2.93 -9.85
N ILE A 122 5.62 3.93 -10.50
CA ILE A 122 4.37 3.73 -11.21
C ILE A 122 4.57 2.73 -12.36
N ASP A 123 5.60 2.91 -13.19
CA ASP A 123 5.86 2.00 -14.30
C ASP A 123 6.06 0.56 -13.82
N ARG A 124 6.76 0.37 -12.70
CA ARG A 124 6.91 -0.94 -12.05
C ARG A 124 5.57 -1.52 -11.60
N LEU A 125 4.72 -0.74 -10.92
CA LEU A 125 3.40 -1.19 -10.48
C LEU A 125 2.51 -1.56 -11.65
N LEU A 126 2.50 -0.74 -12.71
CA LEU A 126 1.73 -1.02 -13.92
C LEU A 126 2.21 -2.31 -14.59
N GLN A 127 3.52 -2.48 -14.74
CA GLN A 127 4.10 -3.68 -15.34
C GLN A 127 3.75 -4.96 -14.57
N ILE A 128 3.89 -4.96 -13.24
CA ILE A 128 3.60 -6.14 -12.40
C ILE A 128 2.12 -6.54 -12.51
N ASN A 129 1.23 -5.57 -12.66
CA ASN A 129 -0.22 -5.80 -12.70
C ASN A 129 -0.79 -5.88 -14.13
N GLY A 130 0.06 -5.94 -15.17
CA GLY A 130 -0.39 -6.01 -16.57
C GLY A 130 -1.16 -4.78 -17.06
N LEU A 131 -0.96 -3.63 -16.41
CA LEU A 131 -1.59 -2.36 -16.73
C LEU A 131 -0.68 -1.49 -17.61
N VAL A 132 -1.29 -0.55 -18.32
CA VAL A 132 -0.59 0.43 -19.15
C VAL A 132 -1.24 1.80 -19.02
N ARG A 133 -0.45 2.85 -19.24
CA ARG A 133 -0.98 4.19 -19.53
C ARG A 133 -1.25 4.31 -21.01
N VAL A 134 -2.42 4.83 -21.34
CA VAL A 134 -2.88 4.97 -22.72
C VAL A 134 -2.83 6.43 -23.11
N ASN A 135 -2.03 6.78 -24.13
CA ASN A 135 -2.02 8.12 -24.68
C ASN A 135 -3.35 8.36 -25.43
N PRO A 136 -4.21 9.29 -24.95
CA PRO A 136 -5.49 9.60 -25.59
C PRO A 136 -5.36 10.03 -27.05
N ASP A 137 -4.26 10.69 -27.41
CA ASP A 137 -4.05 11.25 -28.75
C ASP A 137 -3.84 10.15 -29.81
N THR A 138 -3.39 8.98 -29.38
CA THR A 138 -3.09 7.84 -30.26
C THR A 138 -4.10 6.70 -30.17
N ALA A 139 -4.84 6.59 -29.06
CA ALA A 139 -5.78 5.50 -28.84
C ALA A 139 -7.21 5.91 -29.22
N THR A 140 -7.65 5.53 -30.42
CA THR A 140 -8.93 5.99 -31.01
C THR A 140 -10.15 5.63 -30.14
N ALA A 141 -10.17 4.46 -29.49
CA ALA A 141 -11.28 4.06 -28.62
C ALA A 141 -11.40 4.99 -27.40
N ILE A 142 -10.28 5.31 -26.76
CA ILE A 142 -10.21 6.22 -25.61
C ILE A 142 -10.53 7.65 -26.02
N ALA A 143 -10.02 8.13 -27.16
CA ALA A 143 -10.33 9.45 -27.68
C ALA A 143 -11.84 9.67 -27.84
N LYS A 144 -12.54 8.69 -28.44
CA LYS A 144 -14.01 8.74 -28.61
C LYS A 144 -14.77 8.76 -27.29
N LEU A 145 -14.29 8.01 -26.29
CA LEU A 145 -14.89 8.02 -24.95
C LEU A 145 -14.68 9.38 -24.26
N ILE A 146 -13.49 9.95 -24.38
CA ILE A 146 -13.17 11.27 -23.82
C ILE A 146 -14.02 12.37 -24.46
N GLU A 147 -14.20 12.34 -25.78
CA GLU A 147 -15.06 13.29 -26.50
C GLU A 147 -16.50 13.25 -26.00
N LYS A 148 -17.01 12.04 -25.67
CA LYS A 148 -18.39 11.84 -25.24
C LYS A 148 -18.63 12.11 -23.74
N TYR A 149 -17.72 11.69 -22.88
CA TYR A 149 -17.92 11.65 -21.42
C TYR A 149 -17.01 12.62 -20.64
N GLY A 150 -16.01 13.20 -21.30
CA GLY A 150 -15.00 14.04 -20.65
C GLY A 150 -13.80 13.25 -20.13
N ARG A 151 -12.64 13.91 -20.10
CA ARG A 151 -11.35 13.28 -19.80
C ARG A 151 -11.27 12.75 -18.38
N GLU A 152 -11.78 13.52 -17.43
CA GLU A 152 -11.73 13.21 -16.00
C GLU A 152 -12.62 12.01 -15.65
N GLN A 153 -13.81 11.91 -16.26
CA GLN A 153 -14.70 10.76 -16.05
C GLN A 153 -14.12 9.48 -16.65
N VAL A 154 -13.56 9.55 -17.86
CA VAL A 154 -12.91 8.38 -18.47
C VAL A 154 -11.70 7.96 -17.65
N PHE A 155 -10.90 8.91 -17.17
CA PHE A 155 -9.77 8.63 -16.27
C PHE A 155 -10.22 7.91 -15.00
N ASP A 156 -11.24 8.44 -14.29
CA ASP A 156 -11.83 7.82 -13.09
C ASP A 156 -12.23 6.37 -13.34
N ARG A 157 -13.06 6.13 -14.38
CA ARG A 157 -13.57 4.77 -14.66
C ARG A 157 -12.46 3.80 -15.06
N CYS A 158 -11.48 4.25 -15.85
CA CYS A 158 -10.34 3.44 -16.22
C CYS A 158 -9.47 3.08 -15.01
N LEU A 159 -9.23 4.05 -14.12
CA LEU A 159 -8.48 3.85 -12.89
C LEU A 159 -9.20 2.87 -11.95
N LEU A 160 -10.50 3.06 -11.69
CA LEU A 160 -11.29 2.12 -10.89
C LEU A 160 -11.30 0.71 -11.48
N LEU A 161 -11.43 0.57 -12.81
CA LEU A 161 -11.36 -0.73 -13.47
C LEU A 161 -9.99 -1.39 -13.28
N SER A 162 -8.91 -0.61 -13.38
CA SER A 162 -7.54 -1.10 -13.19
C SER A 162 -7.26 -1.52 -11.75
N LEU A 163 -7.72 -0.73 -10.77
CA LEU A 163 -7.53 -1.00 -9.35
C LEU A 163 -8.18 -2.32 -8.91
N LYS A 164 -9.30 -2.73 -9.52
CA LYS A 164 -9.94 -4.04 -9.26
C LYS A 164 -9.06 -5.24 -9.59
N ARG A 165 -8.02 -5.05 -10.41
CA ARG A 165 -7.07 -6.10 -10.77
C ARG A 165 -5.82 -6.11 -9.92
N MET A 166 -5.67 -5.13 -9.03
CA MET A 166 -4.54 -5.00 -8.13
C MET A 166 -4.91 -5.52 -6.75
N ASP A 167 -3.93 -6.02 -5.99
CA ASP A 167 -4.13 -6.14 -4.55
C ASP A 167 -4.31 -4.75 -3.92
N SER A 168 -5.02 -4.69 -2.80
CA SER A 168 -5.44 -3.42 -2.18
C SER A 168 -4.27 -2.49 -1.86
N LEU A 169 -3.15 -3.05 -1.38
CA LEU A 169 -1.97 -2.25 -1.03
C LEU A 169 -1.24 -1.73 -2.28
N SER A 170 -1.11 -2.54 -3.33
CA SER A 170 -0.56 -2.07 -4.61
C SER A 170 -1.44 -0.99 -5.25
N GLY A 171 -2.77 -1.14 -5.17
CA GLY A 171 -3.73 -0.13 -5.64
C GLY A 171 -3.60 1.20 -4.88
N MET A 172 -3.52 1.15 -3.54
CA MET A 172 -3.29 2.34 -2.72
C MET A 172 -1.92 2.98 -3.00
N ALA A 173 -0.87 2.18 -3.20
CA ALA A 173 0.45 2.69 -3.58
C ALA A 173 0.40 3.41 -4.94
N LEU A 174 -0.31 2.85 -5.93
CA LEU A 174 -0.49 3.50 -7.22
C LEU A 174 -1.21 4.84 -7.07
N LEU A 175 -2.32 4.90 -6.32
CA LEU A 175 -3.04 6.15 -6.08
C LEU A 175 -2.16 7.22 -5.41
N TRP A 176 -1.37 6.82 -4.42
CA TRP A 176 -0.45 7.72 -3.74
C TRP A 176 0.60 8.33 -4.69
N LEU A 177 1.13 7.52 -5.60
CA LEU A 177 2.11 7.96 -6.58
C LEU A 177 1.48 8.83 -7.67
N LEU A 178 0.25 8.50 -8.11
CA LEU A 178 -0.52 9.33 -9.05
C LEU A 178 -0.90 10.68 -8.42
N TYR A 179 -1.19 10.70 -7.13
CA TYR A 179 -1.45 11.93 -6.37
C TYR A 179 -0.25 12.88 -6.43
N LEU A 180 0.94 12.36 -6.16
CA LEU A 180 2.19 13.12 -6.30
C LEU A 180 2.41 13.60 -7.72
N GLN A 181 2.20 12.73 -8.72
CA GLN A 181 2.40 13.10 -10.12
C GLN A 181 1.42 14.17 -10.62
N THR A 182 0.23 14.26 -10.02
CA THR A 182 -0.81 15.24 -10.33
C THR A 182 -0.75 16.48 -9.43
N GLU A 183 0.36 16.67 -8.70
CA GLU A 183 0.60 17.83 -7.84
C GLU A 183 0.40 19.20 -8.53
N PRO A 184 0.81 19.42 -9.80
CA PRO A 184 0.61 20.70 -10.47
C PRO A 184 -0.84 21.18 -10.50
N ALA A 185 -1.06 22.47 -10.25
CA ALA A 185 -2.40 23.06 -10.06
C ALA A 185 -3.36 22.88 -11.25
N HIS A 186 -2.84 22.79 -12.49
CA HIS A 186 -3.68 22.59 -13.67
C HIS A 186 -4.31 21.18 -13.73
N ASN A 187 -3.83 20.22 -12.95
CA ASN A 187 -4.34 18.85 -12.86
C ASN A 187 -5.34 18.64 -11.69
N TRP A 188 -5.81 19.72 -11.05
CA TRP A 188 -6.63 19.63 -9.83
C TRP A 188 -7.86 18.72 -9.92
N ARG A 189 -8.48 18.61 -11.11
CA ARG A 189 -9.64 17.73 -11.29
C ARG A 189 -9.28 16.24 -11.22
N PHE A 190 -8.14 15.86 -11.80
CA PHE A 190 -7.61 14.48 -11.68
C PHE A 190 -7.20 14.19 -10.24
N ARG A 191 -6.60 15.18 -9.57
CA ARG A 191 -6.26 15.08 -8.14
C ARG A 191 -7.50 14.83 -7.29
N ALA A 192 -8.59 15.56 -7.51
CA ALA A 192 -9.85 15.36 -6.78
C ALA A 192 -10.44 13.96 -7.00
N VAL A 193 -10.34 13.40 -8.21
CA VAL A 193 -10.72 12.00 -8.50
C VAL A 193 -9.84 11.04 -7.69
N ILE A 194 -8.51 11.21 -7.73
CA ILE A 194 -7.57 10.36 -7.00
C ILE A 194 -7.82 10.44 -5.49
N GLU A 195 -8.05 11.63 -4.94
CA GLU A 195 -8.39 11.83 -3.52
C GLU A 195 -9.67 11.09 -3.15
N THR A 196 -10.72 11.17 -3.97
CA THR A 196 -11.99 10.48 -3.74
C THR A 196 -11.83 8.96 -3.72
N ILE A 197 -11.03 8.41 -4.63
CA ILE A 197 -10.78 6.96 -4.68
C ILE A 197 -9.89 6.53 -3.50
N ALA A 198 -8.83 7.29 -3.20
CA ALA A 198 -7.92 7.01 -2.10
C ALA A 198 -8.65 7.04 -0.75
N ASP A 199 -9.51 8.03 -0.54
CA ASP A 199 -10.36 8.17 0.63
C ASP A 199 -11.13 6.89 0.93
N LYS A 200 -11.91 6.42 -0.07
CA LYS A 200 -12.69 5.20 0.03
C LYS A 200 -11.83 3.97 0.28
N LEU A 201 -10.75 3.79 -0.47
CA LEU A 201 -9.89 2.60 -0.32
C LEU A 201 -9.20 2.55 1.06
N LEU A 202 -8.80 3.70 1.60
CA LEU A 202 -8.18 3.77 2.93
C LEU A 202 -9.20 3.46 4.03
N ASP A 203 -10.40 4.03 3.94
CA ASP A 203 -11.49 3.76 4.88
C ASP A 203 -11.87 2.27 4.88
N ASP A 204 -12.12 1.70 3.69
CA ASP A 204 -12.43 0.28 3.51
C ASP A 204 -11.28 -0.61 4.05
N PHE A 205 -10.02 -0.26 3.78
CA PHE A 205 -8.87 -1.04 4.21
C PHE A 205 -8.68 -1.02 5.73
N PHE A 206 -8.68 0.15 6.35
CA PHE A 206 -8.43 0.24 7.79
C PHE A 206 -9.63 -0.25 8.62
N SER A 207 -10.86 -0.04 8.16
CA SER A 207 -12.06 -0.59 8.80
C SER A 207 -12.09 -2.13 8.76
N HIS A 208 -11.50 -2.74 7.73
CA HIS A 208 -11.38 -4.21 7.66
C HIS A 208 -10.51 -4.78 8.79
N TYR A 209 -9.44 -4.08 9.20
CA TYR A 209 -8.45 -4.61 10.12
C TYR A 209 -8.59 -4.12 11.57
N PHE A 210 -9.24 -2.99 11.78
CA PHE A 210 -9.20 -2.27 13.05
C PHE A 210 -10.59 -1.97 13.62
N SER A 211 -10.67 -1.87 14.95
CA SER A 211 -11.84 -1.31 15.62
C SER A 211 -12.02 0.16 15.22
N LEU A 212 -13.23 0.68 15.37
CA LEU A 212 -13.60 2.04 14.93
C LEU A 212 -12.58 3.11 15.36
N ASP A 213 -12.17 3.14 16.63
CA ASP A 213 -11.22 4.14 17.13
C ASP A 213 -9.83 4.03 16.48
N THR A 214 -9.35 2.80 16.29
CA THR A 214 -8.01 2.55 15.73
C THR A 214 -8.02 2.74 14.20
N HIS A 215 -9.11 2.37 13.56
CA HIS A 215 -9.40 2.66 12.17
C HIS A 215 -9.33 4.17 11.94
N LEU A 216 -10.18 4.96 12.60
CA LEU A 216 -10.26 6.41 12.39
C LEU A 216 -8.91 7.10 12.62
N LYS A 217 -8.12 6.64 13.60
CA LYS A 217 -6.76 7.13 13.82
C LYS A 217 -5.87 6.93 12.59
N TYR A 218 -5.71 5.69 12.10
CA TYR A 218 -4.78 5.41 11.00
C TYR A 218 -5.25 5.91 9.64
N TYR A 219 -6.55 5.90 9.40
CA TYR A 219 -7.15 6.56 8.25
C TYR A 219 -6.83 8.06 8.27
N THR A 220 -7.03 8.74 9.39
CA THR A 220 -6.72 10.18 9.53
C THR A 220 -5.23 10.45 9.36
N ASP A 221 -4.36 9.64 9.96
CA ASP A 221 -2.91 9.75 9.80
C ASP A 221 -2.48 9.57 8.33
N ALA A 222 -3.11 8.65 7.59
CA ALA A 222 -2.87 8.46 6.17
C ALA A 222 -3.33 9.68 5.36
N ILE A 223 -4.56 10.14 5.53
CA ILE A 223 -5.08 11.33 4.81
C ILE A 223 -4.21 12.56 5.09
N ASN A 224 -3.81 12.77 6.34
CA ASN A 224 -2.88 13.86 6.69
C ASN A 224 -1.54 13.71 5.97
N THR A 225 -1.00 12.50 5.90
CA THR A 225 0.26 12.24 5.17
C THR A 225 0.11 12.55 3.68
N LEU A 226 -1.00 12.14 3.05
CA LEU A 226 -1.30 12.42 1.64
C LEU A 226 -1.40 13.94 1.40
N GLN A 227 -2.06 14.68 2.28
CA GLN A 227 -2.22 16.13 2.13
C GLN A 227 -0.92 16.91 2.27
N HIS A 228 0.09 16.37 2.96
CA HIS A 228 1.35 17.07 3.24
C HIS A 228 2.54 16.59 2.41
N ILE A 229 2.47 15.40 1.81
CA ILE A 229 3.55 14.89 0.96
C ILE A 229 3.68 15.73 -0.32
N ARG A 230 4.92 16.02 -0.73
CA ARG A 230 5.23 16.86 -1.90
C ARG A 230 6.36 16.23 -2.72
N LEU A 231 6.37 16.53 -4.01
CA LEU A 231 7.49 16.21 -4.88
C LEU A 231 8.73 17.03 -4.50
N ASP A 232 9.87 16.35 -4.48
CA ASP A 232 11.16 17.02 -4.42
C ASP A 232 11.54 17.52 -5.83
N MET A 233 11.51 18.83 -5.99
CA MET A 233 11.80 19.50 -7.26
C MET A 233 13.26 19.95 -7.38
N SER A 234 14.14 19.54 -6.45
CA SER A 234 15.57 19.89 -6.47
C SER A 234 16.28 19.40 -7.74
N ASP A 235 15.87 18.24 -8.28
CA ASP A 235 16.42 17.65 -9.51
C ASP A 235 15.71 18.13 -10.79
N ARG A 236 14.99 19.26 -10.78
CA ARG A 236 14.21 19.70 -11.94
C ARG A 236 15.12 20.00 -13.14
N PRO A 237 14.96 19.31 -14.29
CA PRO A 237 15.72 19.65 -15.48
C PRO A 237 15.35 21.05 -15.99
N PRO A 238 16.22 21.74 -16.76
CA PRO A 238 15.99 23.10 -17.23
C PRO A 238 14.69 23.30 -18.01
N GLN A 239 14.17 22.22 -18.62
CA GLN A 239 12.93 22.20 -19.41
C GLN A 239 11.69 21.80 -18.59
N GLY A 240 11.87 21.53 -17.28
CA GLY A 240 10.81 21.05 -16.39
C GLY A 240 10.37 19.61 -16.66
N TYR A 241 9.38 19.16 -15.90
CA TYR A 241 8.83 17.81 -15.95
C TYR A 241 7.52 17.73 -16.75
N GLY A 242 7.29 18.63 -17.72
CA GLY A 242 5.98 18.76 -18.40
C GLY A 242 5.43 17.45 -19.01
N TYR A 243 6.32 16.54 -19.43
CA TYR A 243 5.92 15.19 -19.85
C TYR A 243 5.34 14.36 -18.70
N ILE A 244 5.97 14.36 -17.52
CA ILE A 244 5.51 13.66 -16.32
C ILE A 244 4.15 14.19 -15.86
N GLU A 245 3.94 15.50 -15.95
CA GLU A 245 2.67 16.16 -15.62
C GLU A 245 1.56 15.75 -16.60
N THR A 246 1.90 15.58 -17.88
CA THR A 246 0.96 15.17 -18.93
C THR A 246 0.54 13.70 -18.75
N ILE A 247 1.50 12.79 -18.58
CA ILE A 247 1.21 11.35 -18.45
C ILE A 247 0.49 11.01 -17.13
N GLY A 248 0.58 11.86 -16.11
CA GLY A 248 -0.17 11.72 -14.86
C GLY A 248 -1.70 11.78 -15.04
N THR A 249 -2.16 12.28 -16.19
CA THR A 249 -3.58 12.42 -16.55
C THR A 249 -4.02 11.45 -17.64
N TRP A 250 -3.16 10.51 -18.03
CA TRP A 250 -3.49 9.49 -19.02
C TRP A 250 -4.30 8.37 -18.37
N PRO A 251 -5.37 7.86 -19.02
CA PRO A 251 -6.10 6.70 -18.54
C PRO A 251 -5.18 5.50 -18.34
N ILE A 252 -5.38 4.79 -17.24
CA ILE A 252 -4.68 3.54 -16.92
C ILE A 252 -5.66 2.39 -17.14
N LEU A 253 -5.25 1.41 -17.94
CA LEU A 253 -6.09 0.26 -18.29
C LEU A 253 -5.28 -1.03 -18.37
N PRO A 254 -5.93 -2.20 -18.24
CA PRO A 254 -5.36 -3.46 -18.66
C PRO A 254 -4.95 -3.44 -20.12
N ARG A 255 -3.78 -4.01 -20.42
CA ARG A 255 -3.19 -3.98 -21.77
C ARG A 255 -4.12 -4.56 -22.85
N GLU A 256 -4.86 -5.59 -22.51
CA GLU A 256 -5.78 -6.26 -23.45
C GLU A 256 -7.02 -5.42 -23.80
N LEU A 257 -7.29 -4.33 -23.07
CA LEU A 257 -8.49 -3.51 -23.27
C LEU A 257 -8.24 -2.26 -24.11
N ILE A 258 -6.99 -1.92 -24.47
CA ILE A 258 -6.64 -0.64 -25.10
C ILE A 258 -7.51 -0.34 -26.34
N ASP A 259 -7.67 -1.32 -27.22
CA ASP A 259 -8.36 -1.17 -28.50
C ASP A 259 -9.81 -1.65 -28.49
N SER A 260 -10.23 -2.33 -27.41
CA SER A 260 -11.55 -2.95 -27.30
C SER A 260 -12.44 -2.31 -26.24
N ILE A 261 -11.93 -1.33 -25.48
CA ILE A 261 -12.67 -0.69 -24.39
C ILE A 261 -13.90 0.05 -24.92
N SER A 262 -15.06 -0.27 -24.34
CA SER A 262 -16.34 0.34 -24.70
C SER A 262 -16.95 1.13 -23.55
N ALA A 263 -17.97 1.94 -23.87
CA ALA A 263 -18.74 2.66 -22.86
C ALA A 263 -19.46 1.68 -21.90
N ASP A 264 -19.93 0.55 -22.41
CA ASP A 264 -20.61 -0.47 -21.61
C ASP A 264 -19.70 -1.07 -20.55
N GLN A 265 -18.44 -1.32 -20.90
CA GLN A 265 -17.42 -1.83 -19.99
C GLN A 265 -17.01 -0.81 -18.92
N LEU A 266 -17.07 0.50 -19.21
CA LEU A 266 -16.64 1.55 -18.28
C LEU A 266 -17.77 2.16 -17.43
N PHE A 267 -18.98 2.25 -17.96
CA PHE A 267 -20.06 3.06 -17.37
C PHE A 267 -21.34 2.29 -17.06
N TYR A 268 -21.59 1.14 -17.70
CA TYR A 268 -22.89 0.47 -17.63
C TYR A 268 -22.84 -0.93 -16.99
N LEU A 269 -21.67 -1.40 -16.57
CA LEU A 269 -21.56 -2.49 -15.62
C LEU A 269 -21.71 -1.93 -14.19
N GLU A 270 -22.95 -1.82 -13.72
CA GLU A 270 -23.20 -1.86 -12.28
C GLU A 270 -22.62 -3.17 -11.74
N ALA A 271 -21.70 -3.07 -10.78
CA ALA A 271 -20.92 -4.16 -10.19
C ALA A 271 -19.84 -4.77 -11.11
N LEU A 272 -18.65 -4.16 -11.07
CA LEU A 272 -17.40 -4.90 -10.97
C LEU A 272 -16.69 -4.43 -9.69
#